data_AF-A0A4R0P634-F1
#
_entry.id   AF-A0A4R0P634-F1
#
_cell.length_a   1.000
_cell.length_b   1.000
_cell.length_c   1.000
_cell.angle_alpha   90.00
_cell.angle_beta   90.00
_cell.angle_gamma   90.00
#
_symmetry.space_group_name_H-M   'P 1'
#
loop_
_entity.id
_entity.type
_entity.pdbx_description
1 polymer ?
#
loop_
_entity_poly.entity_id
_entity_poly.type
_entity_poly.pdbx_seq_one_letter_code
_entity_poly.pdbx_strand_id
1 'polypeptide(L)'
;MKEAILYTLKICITTFAVTVPVTMAIGIGYISLMMALNPSNFNFSFNLGFIDVAVFTAITALFILFKLNKTASNKKQNDKNNLLRQAFVPIFIFILYLLIAGKLQGVPIDNFLFSYSPMFVIMFFCMKLFPLYTENLFLSNENNELPTSAQ
;
A
#
# COMPACT_ATOMS: atom_id res chain seq x y z
N MET A 1 -6.73 20.78 1.82
CA MET A 1 -5.62 20.13 2.58
C MET A 1 -6.12 19.15 3.65
N LYS A 2 -7.06 19.51 4.53
CA LYS A 2 -7.57 18.61 5.59
C LYS A 2 -8.04 17.23 5.08
N GLU A 3 -8.77 17.20 3.98
CA GLU A 3 -9.29 15.95 3.38
C GLU A 3 -8.20 15.03 2.81
N ALA A 4 -7.17 15.60 2.16
CA ALA A 4 -6.05 14.82 1.63
C ALA A 4 -5.20 14.18 2.75
N ILE A 5 -5.06 14.90 3.87
CA ILE A 5 -4.41 14.40 5.09
C ILE A 5 -5.22 13.26 5.70
N LEU A 6 -6.54 13.41 5.82
CA LEU A 6 -7.43 12.35 6.32
C LEU A 6 -7.41 11.09 5.45
N TYR A 7 -7.43 11.25 4.13
CA TYR A 7 -7.31 10.14 3.17
C TYR A 7 -5.98 9.39 3.33
N THR A 8 -4.87 10.13 3.34
CA THR A 8 -3.52 9.56 3.52
C THR A 8 -3.42 8.84 4.87
N LEU A 9 -3.93 9.46 5.93
CA LEU A 9 -3.91 8.90 7.27
C LEU A 9 -4.69 7.58 7.37
N LYS A 10 -5.89 7.52 6.77
CA LYS A 10 -6.68 6.27 6.69
C LYS A 10 -5.89 5.16 6.02
N ILE A 11 -5.31 5.43 4.85
CA ILE A 11 -4.50 4.44 4.12
C ILE A 11 -3.31 3.98 4.96
N CYS A 12 -2.56 4.90 5.55
CA CYS A 12 -1.38 4.57 6.33
C CYS A 12 -1.73 3.77 7.59
N ILE A 13 -2.75 4.16 8.36
CA ILE A 13 -3.17 3.44 9.57
C ILE A 13 -3.67 2.03 9.19
N THR A 14 -4.51 1.90 8.16
CA THR A 14 -5.02 0.59 7.74
C THR A 14 -3.89 -0.29 7.22
N THR A 15 -3.00 0.26 6.38
CA THR A 15 -1.83 -0.48 5.88
C THR A 15 -0.95 -0.93 7.04
N PHE A 16 -0.64 -0.05 7.99
CA PHE A 16 0.18 -0.36 9.15
C PHE A 16 -0.43 -1.46 10.03
N ALA A 17 -1.72 -1.35 10.36
CA ALA A 17 -2.42 -2.29 11.22
C ALA A 17 -2.61 -3.67 10.55
N VAL A 18 -2.82 -3.71 9.23
CA VAL A 18 -3.12 -4.94 8.49
C VAL A 18 -1.86 -5.65 7.98
N THR A 19 -0.76 -4.91 7.75
CA THR A 19 0.47 -5.51 7.17
C THR A 19 1.06 -6.62 8.03
N VAL A 20 1.20 -6.40 9.33
CA VAL A 20 1.80 -7.40 10.24
C VAL A 20 0.97 -8.69 10.30
N PRO A 21 -0.34 -8.67 10.63
CA PRO A 21 -1.13 -9.91 10.72
C PRO A 21 -1.25 -10.64 9.39
N VAL A 22 -1.38 -9.92 8.27
CA VAL A 22 -1.45 -10.55 6.94
C VAL A 22 -0.12 -11.19 6.56
N THR A 23 1.02 -10.52 6.81
CA THR A 23 2.34 -11.10 6.54
C THR A 23 2.57 -12.35 7.39
N MET A 24 2.17 -12.34 8.67
CA MET A 24 2.23 -13.53 9.53
C MET A 24 1.34 -14.66 9.01
N ALA A 25 0.10 -14.37 8.59
CA ALA A 25 -0.82 -15.39 8.06
C ALA A 25 -0.29 -16.04 6.78
N ILE A 26 0.20 -15.24 5.82
CA ILE A 26 0.82 -15.73 4.58
C ILE A 26 2.06 -16.56 4.93
N GLY A 27 2.84 -16.10 5.89
CA GLY A 27 4.03 -16.76 6.35
C GLY A 27 3.84 -18.12 6.96
N ILE A 28 2.91 -18.23 7.89
CA ILE A 28 2.53 -19.48 8.51
C ILE A 28 2.00 -20.43 7.42
N GLY A 29 1.14 -19.95 6.52
CA GLY A 29 0.64 -20.75 5.40
C GLY A 29 1.76 -21.31 4.51
N TYR A 30 2.74 -20.47 4.16
CA TYR A 30 3.89 -20.90 3.37
C TYR A 30 4.75 -21.93 4.09
N ILE A 31 5.04 -21.71 5.38
CA ILE A 31 5.80 -22.66 6.20
C ILE A 31 5.06 -24.00 6.30
N SER A 32 3.75 -23.97 6.56
CA SER A 32 2.93 -25.18 6.66
C SER A 32 2.88 -25.96 5.34
N LEU A 33 2.76 -25.27 4.20
CA LEU A 33 2.78 -25.89 2.87
C LEU A 33 4.13 -26.54 2.59
N MET A 34 5.22 -25.84 2.86
CA MET A 34 6.58 -26.35 2.59
C MET A 34 6.96 -27.49 3.55
N MET A 35 6.53 -27.45 4.81
CA MET A 35 6.66 -28.60 5.71
C MET A 35 5.88 -29.82 5.23
N ALA A 36 4.70 -29.64 4.63
CA ALA A 36 3.92 -30.74 4.09
C ALA A 36 4.55 -31.37 2.83
N LEU A 37 5.26 -30.57 2.02
CA LEU A 37 5.86 -31.03 0.77
C LEU A 37 7.30 -31.55 0.93
N ASN A 38 8.14 -30.88 1.72
CA ASN A 38 9.57 -31.21 1.90
C ASN A 38 10.09 -30.78 3.28
N PRO A 39 9.83 -31.57 4.35
CA PRO A 39 10.13 -31.17 5.72
C PRO A 39 11.63 -31.13 6.07
N SER A 40 12.48 -31.87 5.36
CA SER A 40 13.83 -32.17 5.83
C SER A 40 14.88 -31.07 5.64
N ASN A 41 14.61 -30.03 4.83
CA ASN A 41 15.58 -28.97 4.52
C ASN A 41 14.98 -27.56 4.47
N PHE A 42 13.74 -27.37 4.94
CA PHE A 42 13.07 -26.08 4.87
C PHE A 42 13.47 -25.19 6.05
N ASN A 43 14.22 -24.12 5.78
CA ASN A 43 14.56 -23.09 6.74
C ASN A 43 14.05 -21.74 6.23
N PHE A 44 13.03 -21.20 6.88
CA PHE A 44 12.44 -19.91 6.55
C PHE A 44 12.58 -18.96 7.74
N SER A 45 13.01 -17.73 7.47
CA SER A 45 13.13 -16.69 8.49
C SER A 45 12.39 -15.43 8.05
N PHE A 46 11.49 -14.96 8.91
CA PHE A 46 10.81 -13.68 8.74
C PHE A 46 11.76 -12.54 9.07
N ASN A 47 11.99 -11.65 8.09
CA ASN A 47 12.85 -10.47 8.29
C ASN A 47 12.06 -9.15 8.29
N LEU A 48 10.74 -9.20 8.46
CA LEU A 48 9.92 -7.99 8.51
C LEU A 48 10.07 -7.29 9.86
N GLY A 49 10.89 -6.24 9.92
CA GLY A 49 11.03 -5.39 11.10
C GLY A 49 9.90 -4.36 11.21
N PHE A 50 9.46 -4.06 12.43
CA PHE A 50 8.47 -3.00 12.69
C PHE A 50 8.92 -1.63 12.18
N ILE A 51 10.22 -1.33 12.27
CA ILE A 51 10.82 -0.11 11.73
C ILE A 51 10.66 -0.06 10.21
N ASP A 52 10.86 -1.17 9.52
CA ASP A 52 10.71 -1.25 8.07
C ASP A 52 9.25 -0.97 7.69
N VAL A 53 8.31 -1.48 8.49
CA VAL A 53 6.88 -1.20 8.32
C VAL A 53 6.58 0.29 8.42
N ALA A 54 7.09 0.94 9.47
CA ALA A 54 6.93 2.36 9.69
C ALA A 54 7.56 3.20 8.56
N VAL A 55 8.78 2.88 8.13
CA VAL A 55 9.50 3.60 7.07
C VAL A 55 8.73 3.56 5.76
N PHE A 56 8.25 2.38 5.33
CA PHE A 56 7.44 2.29 4.12
C PHE A 56 6.14 3.09 4.21
N THR A 57 5.45 3.05 5.36
CA THR A 57 4.22 3.81 5.55
C THR A 57 4.48 5.32 5.49
N ALA A 58 5.63 5.78 5.99
CA ALA A 58 6.04 7.18 5.90
C ALA A 58 6.38 7.59 4.45
N ILE A 59 7.11 6.74 3.71
CA ILE A 59 7.41 6.96 2.28
C ILE A 59 6.10 7.04 1.48
N THR A 60 5.17 6.12 1.75
CA THR A 60 3.85 6.09 1.11
C THR A 60 3.04 7.34 1.44
N ALA A 61 3.03 7.77 2.70
CA ALA A 61 2.34 8.98 3.13
C ALA A 61 2.87 10.23 2.39
N LEU A 62 4.20 10.39 2.36
CA LEU A 62 4.87 11.49 1.66
C LEU A 62 4.56 11.47 0.17
N PHE A 63 4.58 10.29 -0.46
CA PHE A 63 4.26 10.13 -1.87
C PHE A 63 2.83 10.57 -2.19
N ILE A 64 1.84 10.10 -1.41
CA ILE A 64 0.44 10.48 -1.59
C ILE A 64 0.26 11.99 -1.39
N LEU A 65 0.79 12.55 -0.29
CA LEU A 65 0.67 13.98 0.00
C LEU A 65 1.30 14.85 -1.08
N PHE A 66 2.49 14.49 -1.57
CA PHE A 66 3.17 15.25 -2.62
C PHE A 66 2.38 15.21 -3.94
N LYS A 67 1.81 14.06 -4.29
CA LYS A 67 0.98 13.92 -5.49
C LYS A 67 -0.32 14.72 -5.39
N LEU A 68 -1.04 14.58 -4.29
CA LEU A 68 -2.30 15.31 -4.07
C LEU A 68 -2.06 16.83 -4.02
N ASN A 69 -0.96 17.29 -3.42
CA ASN A 69 -0.63 18.72 -3.40
C ASN A 69 -0.29 19.25 -4.80
N LYS A 70 0.41 18.46 -5.62
CA LYS A 70 0.74 18.83 -7.00
C LYS A 70 -0.50 18.87 -7.90
N THR A 71 -1.47 17.97 -7.69
CA THR A 71 -2.71 17.98 -8.48
C THR A 71 -3.76 18.98 -8.00
N ALA A 72 -3.75 19.41 -6.74
CA ALA A 72 -4.59 20.52 -6.29
C ALA A 72 -4.36 21.82 -7.10
N SER A 73 -3.19 21.96 -7.73
CA SER A 73 -2.85 23.06 -8.64
C SER A 73 -3.31 22.81 -10.09
N ASN A 74 -3.52 21.56 -10.50
CA ASN A 74 -3.93 21.17 -11.85
C ASN A 74 -5.30 20.46 -11.80
N LYS A 75 -6.35 21.23 -12.04
CA LYS A 75 -7.79 20.92 -11.92
C LYS A 75 -8.30 19.81 -12.88
N LYS A 76 -7.64 18.65 -12.98
CA LYS A 76 -8.01 17.57 -13.91
C LYS A 76 -8.30 16.25 -13.20
N GLN A 77 -9.52 15.81 -13.45
CA GLN A 77 -10.35 14.72 -12.93
C GLN A 77 -9.81 13.28 -13.10
N ASN A 78 -8.48 13.07 -13.16
CA ASN A 78 -7.89 11.74 -13.41
C ASN A 78 -6.83 11.33 -12.36
N ASP A 79 -7.00 11.80 -11.12
CA ASP A 79 -5.99 11.73 -10.07
C ASP A 79 -5.75 10.31 -9.55
N LYS A 80 -6.81 9.51 -9.42
CA LYS A 80 -6.72 8.17 -8.80
C LYS A 80 -5.99 7.16 -9.67
N ASN A 81 -6.30 7.11 -10.96
CA ASN A 81 -5.62 6.22 -11.90
C ASN A 81 -4.13 6.60 -12.04
N ASN A 82 -3.82 7.89 -11.95
CA ASN A 82 -2.43 8.36 -11.99
C ASN A 82 -1.66 8.03 -10.69
N LEU A 83 -2.33 8.12 -9.54
CA LEU A 83 -1.80 7.66 -8.24
C LEU A 83 -1.50 6.16 -8.25
N LEU A 84 -2.45 5.34 -8.71
CA LEU A 84 -2.29 3.88 -8.82
C LEU A 84 -1.20 3.48 -9.81
N ARG A 85 -1.12 4.15 -10.97
CA ARG A 85 -0.05 3.90 -11.97
C ARG A 85 1.34 4.21 -11.42
N GLN A 86 1.43 5.11 -10.44
CA GLN A 86 2.69 5.52 -9.84
C GLN A 86 2.91 4.94 -8.44
N ALA A 87 2.06 4.01 -7.99
CA ALA A 87 2.22 3.31 -6.71
C ALA A 87 3.51 2.49 -6.63
N PHE A 88 4.18 2.23 -7.76
CA PHE A 88 5.50 1.60 -7.79
C PHE A 88 6.62 2.52 -7.24
N VAL A 89 6.47 3.85 -7.30
CA VAL A 89 7.48 4.80 -6.83
C VAL A 89 7.84 4.60 -5.35
N PRO A 90 6.88 4.58 -4.39
CA PRO A 90 7.21 4.32 -2.99
C PRO A 90 7.81 2.93 -2.77
N ILE A 91 7.43 1.93 -3.58
CA ILE A 91 8.02 0.58 -3.53
C ILE A 91 9.51 0.63 -3.91
N PHE A 92 9.86 1.30 -5.01
CA PHE A 92 11.25 1.46 -5.43
C PHE A 92 12.10 2.20 -4.40
N ILE A 93 11.56 3.28 -3.81
CA ILE A 93 12.25 4.04 -2.76
C ILE A 93 12.49 3.16 -1.54
N PHE A 94 11.52 2.32 -1.18
CA PHE A 94 11.65 1.41 -0.05
C PHE A 94 12.65 0.27 -0.31
N ILE A 95 12.71 -0.28 -1.51
CA ILE A 95 13.74 -1.25 -1.90
C ILE A 95 15.13 -0.62 -1.78
N LEU A 96 15.29 0.62 -2.23
CA LEU A 96 16.54 1.36 -2.07
C LEU A 96 16.90 1.56 -0.60
N TYR A 97 15.92 1.87 0.26
CA TYR A 97 16.08 1.93 1.71
C TYR A 97 16.60 0.60 2.28
N LEU A 98 16.00 -0.54 1.91
CA LEU A 98 16.43 -1.86 2.39
C LEU A 98 17.84 -2.21 1.91
N LEU A 99 18.22 -1.76 0.71
CA LEU A 99 19.57 -1.95 0.16
C LEU A 99 20.62 -1.15 0.94
N ILE A 100 20.34 0.14 1.22
CA ILE A 100 21.24 1.00 2.00
C ILE A 100 21.33 0.53 3.45
N ALA A 101 20.23 0.04 4.02
CA ALA A 101 20.19 -0.52 5.37
C ALA A 101 20.86 -1.90 5.50
N GLY A 102 21.39 -2.46 4.40
CA GLY A 102 22.04 -3.78 4.39
C GLY A 102 21.10 -4.95 4.60
N LYS A 103 19.78 -4.74 4.64
CA LYS A 103 18.79 -5.78 4.96
C LYS A 103 18.54 -6.78 3.84
N LEU A 104 19.00 -6.47 2.62
CA LEU A 104 18.95 -7.38 1.48
C LEU A 104 20.18 -8.29 1.39
N GLN A 105 21.22 -8.05 2.19
CA GLN A 105 22.44 -8.85 2.12
C GLN A 105 22.23 -10.20 2.81
N GLY A 106 22.39 -11.29 2.05
CA GLY A 106 22.29 -12.67 2.58
C GLY A 106 20.86 -13.17 2.82
N VAL A 107 19.83 -12.38 2.48
CA VAL A 107 18.43 -12.83 2.55
C VAL A 107 18.06 -13.48 1.21
N PRO A 108 17.61 -14.75 1.20
CA PRO A 108 17.19 -15.38 -0.03
C PRO A 108 15.89 -14.76 -0.54
N ILE A 109 15.73 -14.79 -1.86
CA ILE A 109 14.71 -14.00 -2.59
C ILE A 109 13.29 -14.39 -2.16
N ASP A 110 13.05 -15.65 -1.85
CA ASP A 110 11.79 -16.16 -1.31
C ASP A 110 11.47 -15.53 0.06
N ASN A 111 12.42 -15.53 0.99
CA ASN A 111 12.22 -14.89 2.31
C ASN A 111 11.92 -13.40 2.17
N PHE A 112 12.56 -12.71 1.21
CA PHE A 112 12.28 -11.32 0.90
C PHE A 112 10.84 -11.13 0.35
N LEU A 113 10.46 -11.93 -0.63
CA LEU A 113 9.12 -11.88 -1.24
C LEU A 113 8.04 -12.11 -0.19
N PHE A 114 8.16 -13.16 0.63
CA PHE A 114 7.14 -13.46 1.63
C PHE A 114 7.12 -12.48 2.80
N SER A 115 8.25 -11.84 3.12
CA SER A 115 8.32 -10.83 4.20
C SER A 115 7.78 -9.47 3.77
N TYR A 116 8.10 -8.99 2.56
CA TYR A 116 7.81 -7.60 2.15
C TYR A 116 6.74 -7.48 1.05
N SER A 117 6.51 -8.51 0.23
CA SER A 117 5.47 -8.43 -0.82
C SER A 117 4.05 -8.21 -0.28
N PRO A 118 3.61 -8.83 0.85
CA PRO A 118 2.28 -8.59 1.38
C PRO A 118 2.01 -7.11 1.65
N MET A 119 3.02 -6.39 2.14
CA MET A 119 2.95 -4.96 2.42
C MET A 119 2.65 -4.13 1.16
N PHE A 120 3.33 -4.44 0.05
CA PHE A 120 3.12 -3.73 -1.23
C PHE A 120 1.71 -3.99 -1.77
N VAL A 121 1.24 -5.23 -1.64
CA VAL A 121 -0.10 -5.63 -2.05
C VAL A 121 -1.16 -4.92 -1.21
N ILE A 122 -1.02 -4.91 0.12
CA ILE A 122 -1.96 -4.24 1.02
C ILE A 122 -2.02 -2.74 0.72
N MET A 123 -0.88 -2.08 0.55
CA MET A 123 -0.84 -0.67 0.16
C MET A 123 -1.61 -0.42 -1.14
N PHE A 124 -1.36 -1.24 -2.18
CA PHE A 124 -2.05 -1.11 -3.45
C PHE A 124 -3.56 -1.31 -3.32
N PHE A 125 -4.00 -2.30 -2.54
CA PHE A 125 -5.40 -2.53 -2.24
C PHE A 125 -6.02 -1.38 -1.45
N CYS A 126 -5.35 -0.85 -0.43
CA CYS A 126 -5.82 0.31 0.32
C CYS A 126 -5.97 1.54 -0.59
N MET A 127 -5.00 1.82 -1.46
CA MET A 127 -5.09 2.91 -2.44
C MET A 127 -6.24 2.73 -3.45
N LYS A 128 -6.58 1.49 -3.79
CA LYS A 128 -7.67 1.19 -4.72
C LYS A 128 -9.05 1.26 -4.06
N LEU A 129 -9.17 0.70 -2.85
CA LEU A 129 -10.43 0.56 -2.10
C LEU A 129 -10.90 1.87 -1.50
N PHE A 130 -10.00 2.68 -0.97
CA PHE A 130 -10.41 3.96 -0.39
C PHE A 130 -10.67 4.97 -1.52
N PRO A 131 -11.88 5.55 -1.61
CA PRO A 131 -12.17 6.59 -2.59
C PRO A 131 -11.44 7.88 -2.18
N LEU A 132 -10.87 8.58 -3.16
CA LEU A 132 -10.43 9.95 -2.93
C LEU A 132 -11.68 10.80 -2.71
N TYR A 133 -11.69 11.66 -1.70
CA TYR A 133 -12.89 12.44 -1.35
C TYR A 133 -13.44 13.29 -2.51
N THR A 134 -12.59 13.75 -3.44
CA THR A 134 -13.00 14.43 -4.68
C THR A 134 -13.92 13.57 -5.56
N GLU A 135 -13.74 12.25 -5.53
CA GLU A 135 -14.56 11.25 -6.22
C GLU A 135 -15.93 11.11 -5.53
N ASN A 136 -15.97 11.14 -4.19
CA ASN A 136 -17.23 11.12 -3.42
C ASN A 136 -18.07 12.38 -3.64
N LEU A 137 -17.43 13.54 -3.81
CA LEU A 137 -18.11 14.80 -4.06
C LEU A 137 -18.64 14.90 -5.50
N PHE A 138 -17.93 14.28 -6.47
CA PHE A 138 -18.44 14.08 -7.84
C PHE A 138 -19.64 13.14 -7.86
N LEU A 139 -19.55 11.99 -7.18
CA LEU A 139 -20.66 11.04 -7.08
C LEU A 139 -21.87 11.60 -6.32
N SER A 140 -21.67 12.46 -5.31
CA SER A 140 -22.81 13.12 -4.65
C SER A 140 -23.46 14.20 -5.50
N ASN A 141 -22.70 14.90 -6.35
CA ASN A 141 -23.25 15.89 -7.29
C ASN A 141 -23.97 15.21 -8.46
N GLU A 142 -23.39 14.15 -9.03
CA GLU A 142 -24.02 13.38 -10.12
C GLU A 142 -25.37 12.76 -9.67
N ASN A 143 -25.45 12.27 -8.43
CA ASN A 143 -26.70 11.77 -7.85
C ASN A 143 -27.72 12.87 -7.48
N ASN A 144 -27.29 14.13 -7.39
CA ASN A 144 -28.19 15.28 -7.15
C ASN A 144 -28.68 15.93 -8.45
N GLU A 145 -28.14 15.56 -9.62
CA GLU A 145 -28.54 16.06 -10.94
C GLU A 145 -29.50 15.13 -11.71
N LEU A 146 -30.08 14.12 -11.05
CA LEU A 146 -31.17 13.32 -11.65
C LEU A 146 -32.38 14.24 -11.90
N PRO A 147 -32.78 14.47 -13.18
CA PRO A 147 -33.82 15.42 -13.48
C PRO A 147 -35.18 14.88 -13.03
N THR A 148 -35.83 15.64 -12.16
CA THR A 148 -37.29 15.72 -12.03
C THR A 148 -37.90 16.23 -13.35
N SER A 149 -37.84 15.42 -14.39
CA SER A 149 -38.59 15.64 -15.64
C SER A 149 -39.07 14.32 -16.22
N ALA A 150 -39.96 13.65 -15.49
CA ALA A 150 -40.99 12.82 -16.09
C ALA A 150 -42.32 13.27 -15.46
N GLN A 151 -42.87 14.33 -16.05
CA GLN A 151 -44.29 14.66 -15.97
C GLN A 151 -45.07 13.65 -16.81
#